data_AF-A0A354M5W5-F1
#
_entry.id   AF-A0A354M5W5-F1
#
_cell.length_a   1.000
_cell.length_b   1.000
_cell.length_c   1.000
_cell.angle_alpha   90.00
_cell.angle_beta   90.00
_cell.angle_gamma   90.00
#
_symmetry.space_group_name_H-M   'P 1'
#
loop_
_entity.id
_entity.type
_entity.pdbx_description
1 polymer ?
#
loop_
_entity_poly.entity_id
_entity_poly.type
_entity_poly.pdbx_seq_one_letter_code
_entity_poly.pdbx_strand_id
1 'polypeptide(L)'
;AGRTAVFELLPLSYSEVRETVTDTPLDHLLFNGFYPAIYSGRNVPKFLYPAYMKTYLDKDVRDLLQIKDMMQFHMFIRLCAGRVGSLFKASELANEIGISSHTVTAWLSVLQASYIVTLLPPYFENTRKRLTKTPKLY
;
A
#
# COMPACT_ATOMS: atom_id res chain seq x y z
N ALA A 1 -7.67 -28.21 -19.26
CA ALA A 1 -7.84 -26.92 -18.57
C ALA A 1 -6.45 -26.33 -18.34
N GLY A 2 -6.13 -25.18 -18.94
CA GLY A 2 -4.75 -24.66 -18.97
C GLY A 2 -4.47 -23.64 -20.08
N ARG A 3 -5.50 -22.91 -20.54
CA ARG A 3 -5.39 -21.90 -21.62
C ARG A 3 -5.75 -20.48 -21.14
N THR A 4 -5.63 -20.23 -19.85
CA THR A 4 -5.97 -18.93 -19.26
C THR A 4 -4.73 -18.34 -18.65
N ALA A 5 -4.26 -17.22 -19.20
CA ALA A 5 -3.22 -16.40 -18.61
C ALA A 5 -3.89 -15.41 -17.64
N VAL A 6 -3.41 -15.36 -16.41
CA VAL A 6 -3.78 -14.32 -15.45
C VAL A 6 -2.75 -13.21 -15.60
N PHE A 7 -3.21 -12.02 -15.93
CA PHE A 7 -2.37 -10.83 -15.98
C PHE A 7 -2.69 -9.97 -14.76
N GLU A 8 -1.66 -9.65 -13.98
CA GLU A 8 -1.75 -8.65 -12.92
C GLU A 8 -1.50 -7.27 -13.53
N LEU A 9 -2.52 -6.41 -13.49
CA LEU A 9 -2.41 -5.04 -13.97
C LEU A 9 -2.05 -4.14 -12.81
N LEU A 10 -0.80 -3.68 -12.81
CA LEU A 10 -0.30 -2.68 -11.86
C LEU A 10 -0.76 -1.28 -12.28
N PRO A 11 -0.62 -0.27 -11.38
CA PRO A 11 -0.72 1.12 -11.78
C PRO A 11 0.21 1.44 -12.97
N LEU A 12 -0.08 2.53 -13.67
CA LEU A 12 0.70 2.92 -14.84
C LEU A 12 2.18 3.05 -14.47
N SER A 13 3.04 2.55 -15.31
CA SER A 13 4.47 2.80 -15.20
C SER A 13 4.78 4.25 -15.56
N TYR A 14 5.89 4.77 -15.04
CA TYR A 14 6.38 6.09 -15.42
C TYR A 14 6.57 6.22 -16.94
N SER A 15 6.98 5.13 -17.61
CA SER A 15 7.12 5.10 -19.07
C SER A 15 5.78 5.27 -19.81
N GLU A 16 4.66 4.79 -19.27
CA GLU A 16 3.34 4.91 -19.90
C GLU A 16 2.78 6.33 -19.80
N VAL A 17 3.11 7.07 -18.74
CA VAL A 17 2.60 8.43 -18.52
C VAL A 17 3.60 9.52 -18.88
N ARG A 18 4.81 9.16 -19.32
CA ARG A 18 5.95 10.08 -19.50
C ARG A 18 5.56 11.35 -20.25
N GLU A 19 4.86 11.20 -21.37
CA GLU A 19 4.44 12.32 -22.22
C GLU A 19 3.45 13.26 -21.52
N THR A 20 2.61 12.73 -20.64
CA THR A 20 1.63 13.50 -19.86
C THR A 20 2.25 14.19 -18.65
N VAL A 21 3.33 13.62 -18.08
CA VAL A 21 3.90 14.07 -16.79
C VAL A 21 5.26 14.76 -16.90
N THR A 22 5.77 14.98 -18.11
CA THR A 22 7.16 15.47 -18.32
C THR A 22 7.46 16.73 -17.51
N ASP A 23 6.53 17.69 -17.43
CA ASP A 23 6.70 18.95 -16.72
C ASP A 23 6.19 18.93 -15.27
N THR A 24 5.73 17.78 -14.77
CA THR A 24 5.19 17.66 -13.41
C THR A 24 6.34 17.44 -12.42
N PRO A 25 6.45 18.23 -11.34
CA PRO A 25 7.43 18.01 -10.29
C PRO A 25 7.35 16.58 -9.72
N LEU A 26 8.51 15.98 -9.41
CA LEU A 26 8.58 14.62 -8.89
C LEU A 26 7.70 14.43 -7.64
N ASP A 27 7.70 15.39 -6.72
CA ASP A 27 6.90 15.31 -5.49
C ASP A 27 5.40 15.20 -5.78
N HIS A 28 4.91 15.91 -6.81
CA HIS A 28 3.52 15.80 -7.24
C HIS A 28 3.22 14.44 -7.86
N LEU A 29 4.18 13.84 -8.58
CA LEU A 29 4.02 12.50 -9.14
C LEU A 29 4.02 11.42 -8.06
N LEU A 30 4.92 11.53 -7.08
CA LEU A 30 4.98 10.59 -5.96
C LEU A 30 3.73 10.70 -5.07
N PHE A 31 3.24 11.91 -4.83
CA PHE A 31 2.05 12.13 -4.00
C PHE A 31 0.76 11.71 -4.70
N ASN A 32 0.61 12.03 -5.99
CA ASN A 32 -0.58 11.66 -6.76
C ASN A 32 -0.53 10.22 -7.26
N GLY A 33 0.62 9.56 -7.25
CA GLY A 33 0.78 8.19 -7.71
C GLY A 33 0.43 7.98 -9.18
N PHE A 34 0.37 6.70 -9.59
CA PHE A 34 0.20 6.31 -11.00
C PHE A 34 -1.14 5.61 -11.29
N TYR A 35 -2.15 5.85 -10.46
CA TYR A 35 -3.43 5.15 -10.63
C TYR A 35 -4.11 5.58 -11.95
N PRO A 36 -4.52 4.65 -12.84
CA PRO A 36 -4.99 5.01 -14.19
C PRO A 36 -6.14 6.02 -14.21
N ALA A 37 -7.01 5.97 -13.19
CA ALA A 37 -8.15 6.86 -13.07
C ALA A 37 -7.76 8.35 -12.98
N ILE A 38 -6.55 8.66 -12.49
CA ILE A 38 -5.99 10.02 -12.40
C ILE A 38 -5.63 10.54 -13.79
N TYR A 39 -5.01 9.69 -14.60
CA TYR A 39 -4.55 10.03 -15.95
C TYR A 39 -5.68 10.00 -17.00
N SER A 40 -6.83 9.41 -16.66
CA SER A 40 -8.03 9.42 -17.50
C SER A 40 -8.71 10.80 -17.62
N GLY A 41 -8.26 11.82 -16.86
CA GLY A 41 -8.80 13.18 -16.87
C GLY A 41 -10.15 13.37 -16.16
N ARG A 42 -10.73 12.30 -15.59
CA ARG A 42 -12.05 12.33 -14.94
C ARG A 42 -11.99 12.42 -13.42
N ASN A 43 -10.83 12.16 -12.82
CA ASN A 43 -10.69 12.08 -11.37
C ASN A 43 -9.60 13.00 -10.87
N VAL A 44 -9.90 13.70 -9.77
CA VAL A 44 -8.93 14.51 -9.04
C VAL A 44 -8.37 13.65 -7.90
N PRO A 45 -7.05 13.47 -7.77
CA PRO A 45 -6.43 12.63 -6.73
C PRO A 45 -6.93 12.93 -5.31
N LYS A 46 -7.09 14.23 -5.01
CA LYS A 46 -7.58 14.73 -3.71
C LYS A 46 -8.95 14.17 -3.31
N PHE A 47 -9.83 13.89 -4.27
CA PHE A 47 -11.15 13.31 -4.01
C PHE A 47 -11.17 11.80 -4.22
N LEU A 48 -10.39 11.31 -5.18
CA LEU A 48 -10.32 9.90 -5.53
C LEU A 48 -9.82 9.04 -4.37
N TYR A 49 -8.68 9.39 -3.76
CA TYR A 49 -8.07 8.54 -2.74
C TYR A 49 -8.89 8.45 -1.45
N PRO A 50 -9.42 9.55 -0.88
CA PRO A 50 -10.31 9.46 0.27
C PRO A 50 -11.60 8.68 -0.03
N ALA A 51 -12.16 8.84 -1.24
CA ALA A 51 -13.34 8.08 -1.66
C ALA A 51 -13.02 6.58 -1.79
N TYR A 52 -11.87 6.24 -2.39
CA TYR A 52 -11.40 4.86 -2.52
C TYR A 52 -11.21 4.19 -1.14
N MET A 53 -10.55 4.88 -0.21
CA MET A 53 -10.38 4.41 1.17
C MET A 53 -11.74 4.11 1.82
N LYS A 54 -12.69 5.04 1.71
CA LYS A 54 -14.00 4.92 2.37
C LYS A 54 -14.94 3.88 1.74
N THR A 55 -14.85 3.69 0.43
CA THR A 55 -15.86 2.88 -0.30
C THR A 55 -15.38 1.47 -0.60
N TYR A 56 -14.11 1.31 -0.96
CA TYR A 56 -13.54 0.04 -1.38
C TYR A 56 -12.80 -0.61 -0.22
N LEU A 57 -11.83 0.11 0.35
CA LEU A 57 -11.01 -0.44 1.42
C LEU A 57 -11.81 -0.74 2.68
N ASP A 58 -12.61 0.22 3.16
CA ASP A 58 -13.39 0.03 4.38
C ASP A 58 -14.42 -1.10 4.26
N LYS A 59 -14.92 -1.37 3.04
CA LYS A 59 -15.85 -2.47 2.83
C LYS A 59 -15.11 -3.81 2.81
N ASP A 60 -14.12 -3.93 1.93
CA ASP A 60 -13.42 -5.20 1.70
C ASP A 60 -12.63 -5.65 2.92
N VAL A 61 -11.92 -4.73 3.56
CA VAL A 61 -11.11 -5.04 4.74
C VAL A 61 -11.98 -5.37 5.95
N ARG A 62 -13.13 -4.72 6.12
CA ARG A 62 -14.03 -5.03 7.22
C ARG A 62 -14.58 -6.45 7.11
N ASP A 63 -14.93 -6.88 5.91
CA ASP A 63 -15.44 -8.22 5.66
C ASP A 63 -14.33 -9.28 5.80
N LEU A 64 -13.12 -9.00 5.32
CA LEU A 64 -11.98 -9.93 5.36
C LEU A 64 -11.36 -10.09 6.76
N LEU A 65 -11.21 -9.00 7.50
CA LEU A 65 -10.49 -8.97 8.79
C LEU A 65 -11.40 -8.87 10.00
N GLN A 66 -12.72 -8.78 9.81
CA GLN A 66 -13.70 -8.56 10.88
C GLN A 66 -13.27 -7.41 11.81
N ILE A 67 -12.81 -6.32 11.22
CA ILE A 67 -12.28 -5.18 11.97
C ILE A 67 -13.40 -4.61 12.85
N LYS A 68 -13.20 -4.72 14.16
CA LYS A 68 -14.14 -4.21 15.17
C LYS A 68 -14.10 -2.69 15.25
N ASP A 69 -12.91 -2.10 15.15
CA ASP A 69 -12.68 -0.67 15.26
C ASP A 69 -11.97 -0.12 14.00
N MET A 70 -12.75 0.57 13.15
CA MET A 70 -12.23 1.17 11.92
C MET A 70 -11.34 2.39 12.20
N MET A 71 -11.47 3.05 13.35
CA MET A 71 -10.59 4.18 13.67
C MET A 71 -9.15 3.72 13.89
N GLN A 72 -8.96 2.60 14.60
CA GLN A 72 -7.64 2.00 14.78
C GLN A 72 -7.02 1.57 13.45
N PHE A 73 -7.83 1.05 12.52
CA PHE A 73 -7.38 0.69 11.18
C PHE A 73 -7.01 1.92 10.34
N HIS A 74 -7.80 2.99 10.36
CA HIS A 74 -7.44 4.24 9.69
C HIS A 74 -6.16 4.85 10.27
N MET A 75 -5.98 4.78 11.59
CA MET A 75 -4.74 5.19 12.24
C MET A 75 -3.56 4.34 11.77
N PHE A 76 -3.73 3.01 11.69
CA PHE A 76 -2.71 2.10 11.16
C PHE A 76 -2.25 2.50 9.76
N ILE A 77 -3.17 2.75 8.83
CA ILE A 77 -2.83 3.15 7.45
C ILE A 77 -2.04 4.46 7.44
N ARG A 78 -2.46 5.45 8.24
CA ARG A 78 -1.76 6.74 8.34
C ARG A 78 -0.35 6.58 8.90
N LEU A 79 -0.17 5.73 9.91
CA LEU A 79 1.15 5.43 10.47
C LEU A 79 2.03 4.67 9.47
N CYS A 80 1.47 3.78 8.65
CA CYS A 80 2.18 3.16 7.53
C CYS A 80 2.63 4.21 6.51
N ALA A 81 1.74 5.11 6.09
CA ALA A 81 2.05 6.18 5.13
C ALA A 81 3.17 7.11 5.64
N GLY A 82 3.19 7.43 6.94
CA GLY A 82 4.27 8.23 7.56
C GLY A 82 5.60 7.48 7.69
N ARG A 83 5.61 6.15 7.53
CA ARG A 83 6.78 5.28 7.67
C ARG A 83 7.30 4.72 6.35
N VAL A 84 6.82 5.24 5.22
CA VAL A 84 7.31 4.85 3.90
C VAL A 84 8.84 4.98 3.84
N GLY A 85 9.51 3.92 3.39
CA GLY A 85 10.97 3.82 3.33
C GLY A 85 11.66 3.38 4.64
N SER A 86 10.92 3.23 5.74
CA SER A 86 11.45 2.81 7.05
C SER A 86 11.36 1.30 7.27
N LEU A 87 12.14 0.76 8.21
CA LEU A 87 12.07 -0.66 8.58
C LEU A 87 10.74 -0.99 9.27
N PHE A 88 10.07 -2.04 8.80
CA PHE A 88 8.79 -2.45 9.37
C PHE A 88 8.95 -3.16 10.72
N LYS A 89 8.45 -2.57 11.79
CA LYS A 89 8.44 -3.16 13.12
C LYS A 89 7.02 -3.25 13.67
N ALA A 90 6.46 -4.45 13.62
CA ALA A 90 5.08 -4.70 14.06
C ALA A 90 4.82 -4.30 15.52
N SER A 91 5.81 -4.46 16.40
CA SER A 91 5.69 -4.11 17.84
C SER A 91 5.57 -2.60 18.08
N GLU A 92 6.27 -1.78 17.30
CA GLU A 92 6.20 -0.31 17.45
C GLU A 92 4.82 0.20 17.02
N LEU A 93 4.33 -0.26 15.86
CA LEU A 93 2.99 0.04 15.37
C LEU A 93 1.90 -0.45 16.33
N ALA A 94 2.05 -1.66 16.86
CA ALA A 94 1.12 -2.25 17.82
C ALA A 94 0.98 -1.39 19.08
N ASN A 95 2.10 -0.92 19.63
CA ASN A 95 2.12 -0.09 20.83
C ASN A 95 1.50 1.29 20.60
N GLU A 96 1.74 1.91 19.44
CA GLU A 96 1.19 3.24 19.13
C GLU A 96 -0.33 3.21 18.91
N ILE A 97 -0.85 2.14 18.33
CA ILE A 97 -2.28 1.99 18.03
C ILE A 97 -3.04 1.37 19.23
N GLY A 98 -2.34 0.65 20.11
CA GLY A 98 -2.94 -0.05 21.25
C GLY A 98 -3.54 -1.41 20.88
N ILE A 99 -2.96 -2.12 19.90
CA ILE A 99 -3.41 -3.44 19.43
C ILE A 99 -2.28 -4.47 19.54
N SER A 100 -2.57 -5.75 19.30
CA SER A 100 -1.53 -6.77 19.32
C SER A 100 -0.67 -6.74 18.05
N SER A 101 0.61 -7.11 18.16
CA SER A 101 1.51 -7.28 17.01
C SER A 101 1.01 -8.30 15.99
N HIS A 102 0.26 -9.31 16.44
CA HIS A 102 -0.42 -10.26 15.58
C HIS A 102 -1.49 -9.58 14.71
N THR A 103 -2.28 -8.68 15.30
CA THR A 103 -3.30 -7.90 14.57
C THR A 103 -2.66 -7.00 13.52
N VAL A 104 -1.57 -6.29 13.88
CA VAL A 104 -0.80 -5.47 12.93
C VAL A 104 -0.31 -6.31 11.74
N THR A 105 0.21 -7.50 12.02
CA THR A 105 0.73 -8.40 10.96
C THR A 105 -0.39 -8.90 10.05
N ALA A 106 -1.56 -9.24 10.62
CA ALA A 106 -2.74 -9.64 9.86
C ALA A 106 -3.26 -8.50 8.97
N TRP A 107 -3.35 -7.28 9.50
CA TRP A 107 -3.75 -6.10 8.74
C TRP A 107 -2.78 -5.79 7.60
N LEU A 108 -1.48 -5.85 7.88
CA LEU A 108 -0.45 -5.66 6.85
C LEU A 108 -0.54 -6.71 5.74
N SER A 109 -0.78 -7.97 6.08
CA SER A 109 -0.92 -9.06 5.10
C SER A 109 -2.07 -8.81 4.14
N VAL A 110 -3.20 -8.26 4.62
CA VAL A 110 -4.35 -7.94 3.76
C VAL A 110 -4.06 -6.71 2.89
N LEU A 111 -3.40 -5.69 3.44
CA LEU A 111 -2.99 -4.53 2.65
C LEU A 111 -1.98 -4.91 1.55
N GLN A 112 -1.09 -5.88 1.82
CA GLN A 112 -0.20 -6.43 0.80
C GLN A 112 -0.94 -7.20 -0.28
N ALA A 113 -1.85 -8.10 0.11
CA ALA A 113 -2.68 -8.84 -0.85
C ALA A 113 -3.57 -7.91 -1.69
N SER A 114 -3.91 -6.73 -1.16
CA SER A 114 -4.69 -5.70 -1.85
C SER A 114 -3.83 -4.72 -2.66
N TYR A 115 -2.51 -4.92 -2.74
CA TYR A 115 -1.55 -4.04 -3.43
C TYR A 115 -1.51 -2.59 -2.91
N ILE A 116 -1.83 -2.38 -1.64
CA ILE A 116 -1.88 -1.05 -1.01
C ILE A 116 -0.59 -0.75 -0.24
N VAL A 117 0.01 -1.78 0.34
CA VAL A 117 1.29 -1.72 1.03
C VAL A 117 2.21 -2.76 0.41
N THR A 118 3.49 -2.43 0.28
CA THR A 118 4.53 -3.35 -0.17
C THR A 118 5.63 -3.42 0.87
N LEU A 119 6.10 -4.63 1.19
CA LEU A 119 7.34 -4.79 1.95
C LEU A 119 8.48 -5.08 0.99
N LEU A 120 9.46 -4.19 0.96
CA LEU A 120 10.68 -4.38 0.17
C LEU A 120 11.68 -5.20 1.00
N PRO A 121 11.97 -6.46 0.61
CA PRO A 121 12.96 -7.27 1.31
C PRO A 121 14.36 -6.65 1.18
N PRO A 122 15.20 -6.76 2.21
CA PRO A 122 16.52 -6.16 2.18
C PRO A 122 17.46 -6.93 1.22
N TYR A 123 18.30 -6.19 0.51
CA TYR A 123 19.29 -6.75 -0.38
C TYR A 123 20.56 -7.15 0.40
N PHE A 124 20.86 -8.44 0.45
CA PHE A 124 22.06 -9.02 1.05
C PHE A 124 22.68 -10.05 0.11
N GLU A 125 23.99 -10.26 0.07
CA GLU A 125 24.56 -11.36 -0.75
C GLU A 125 24.03 -12.73 -0.30
N ASN A 126 23.86 -12.91 1.02
CA ASN A 126 23.34 -14.14 1.59
C ASN A 126 21.80 -14.20 1.50
N THR A 127 21.27 -15.17 0.76
CA THR A 127 19.82 -15.39 0.57
C THR A 127 19.06 -15.59 1.88
N ARG A 128 19.64 -16.29 2.87
CA ARG A 128 19.01 -16.46 4.19
C ARG A 128 18.85 -15.13 4.91
N LYS A 129 19.81 -14.21 4.77
CA LYS A 129 19.70 -12.85 5.33
C LYS A 129 18.63 -12.03 4.61
N ARG A 130 18.42 -12.22 3.30
CA ARG A 130 17.31 -11.56 2.56
C ARG A 130 15.93 -11.95 3.12
N LEU A 131 15.77 -13.21 3.55
CA LEU A 131 14.49 -13.72 4.06
C LEU A 131 14.25 -13.42 5.54
N THR A 132 15.31 -13.25 6.34
CA THR A 132 15.20 -13.14 7.80
C THR A 132 15.31 -11.71 8.32
N LYS A 133 15.88 -10.80 7.54
CA LYS A 133 16.07 -9.41 7.96
C LYS A 133 14.80 -8.59 7.69
N THR A 134 14.58 -7.62 8.56
CA THR A 134 13.40 -6.76 8.53
C THR A 134 13.30 -6.02 7.20
N PRO A 135 12.17 -6.13 6.48
CA PRO A 135 11.95 -5.40 5.24
C PRO A 135 11.61 -3.93 5.50
N LYS A 136 11.73 -3.11 4.45
CA LYS A 136 11.23 -1.73 4.47
C LYS A 136 9.76 -1.69 4.06
N LEU A 137 8.99 -0.83 4.69
CA LEU A 137 7.60 -0.58 4.35
C LEU A 137 7.49 0.49 3.27
N TYR A 138 6.66 0.24 2.26
CA TYR A 138 6.29 1.15 1.18
C TYR A 138 4.78 1.15 0.98
#